data_AF-A0A2V8KMR1-F1
#
_entry.id   AF-A0A2V8KMR1-F1
#
_cell.length_a   1.000
_cell.length_b   1.000
_cell.length_c   1.000
_cell.angle_alpha   90.00
_cell.angle_beta   90.00
_cell.angle_gamma   90.00
#
_symmetry.space_group_name_H-M   'P 1'
#
loop_
_entity.id
_entity.type
_entity.pdbx_description
1 polymer ?
#
loop_
_entity_poly.entity_id
_entity_poly.type
_entity_poly.pdbx_seq_one_letter_code
_entity_poly.pdbx_strand_id
1 'polypeptide(L)'
;MSDADIIVHFLKNIERRLRANRSLRDITFALSIVLTFLTFIKVWDLISPFKTATIRFFLGSCVLFLFGYAVWLLRKKETLDQAAASIDQTARLNDEIKTAFWFIRNPHPSKWVDRQIQRAASTAARIDLTRVYPIVIPRASYGAVTMTLVL
;
A
#
# COMPACT_ATOMS: atom_id res chain seq x y z
N MET A 1 -12.00 -22.68 -12.78
CA MET A 1 -12.06 -21.22 -12.54
C MET A 1 -12.57 -20.57 -13.81
N SER A 2 -13.52 -19.65 -13.70
CA SER A 2 -13.94 -18.83 -14.83
C SER A 2 -12.85 -17.82 -15.18
N ASP A 3 -12.75 -17.39 -16.44
CA ASP A 3 -11.81 -16.34 -16.86
C ASP A 3 -12.03 -15.04 -16.07
N ALA A 4 -13.28 -14.78 -15.66
CA ALA A 4 -13.64 -13.69 -14.77
C ALA A 4 -12.98 -13.83 -13.38
N ASP A 5 -12.94 -15.05 -12.82
CA ASP A 5 -12.31 -15.31 -11.51
C ASP A 5 -10.80 -15.06 -11.56
N ILE A 6 -10.16 -15.41 -12.69
CA ILE A 6 -8.73 -15.17 -12.90
C ILE A 6 -8.44 -13.67 -12.86
N ILE A 7 -9.22 -12.86 -13.59
CA ILE A 7 -9.05 -11.40 -13.62
C ILE A 7 -9.31 -10.78 -12.25
N VAL A 8 -10.38 -11.18 -11.56
CA VAL A 8 -10.70 -10.66 -10.21
C VAL A 8 -9.61 -11.03 -9.21
N HIS A 9 -9.12 -12.28 -9.24
CA HIS A 9 -8.04 -12.71 -8.37
C HIS A 9 -6.72 -11.96 -8.67
N PHE A 10 -6.42 -11.74 -9.95
CA PHE A 10 -5.26 -10.96 -10.39
C PHE A 10 -5.34 -9.51 -9.88
N LEU A 11 -6.47 -8.83 -10.06
CA LEU A 11 -6.69 -7.47 -9.58
C LEU A 11 -6.61 -7.37 -8.06
N LYS A 12 -7.14 -8.36 -7.32
CA LYS A 12 -7.04 -8.41 -5.86
C LYS A 12 -5.59 -8.56 -5.38
N ASN A 13 -4.77 -9.34 -6.10
CA ASN A 13 -3.35 -9.45 -5.81
C ASN A 13 -2.59 -8.14 -6.06
N ILE A 14 -2.93 -7.42 -7.14
CA ILE A 14 -2.39 -6.09 -7.43
C ILE A 14 -2.78 -5.09 -6.34
N GLU A 15 -4.06 -5.02 -5.98
CA GLU A 15 -4.56 -4.13 -4.93
C GLU A 15 -3.84 -4.37 -3.60
N ARG A 16 -3.63 -5.65 -3.22
CA ARG A 16 -2.91 -6.01 -1.99
C ARG A 16 -1.46 -5.51 -2.02
N ARG A 17 -0.77 -5.60 -3.16
CA ARG A 17 0.62 -5.13 -3.32
C ARG A 17 0.73 -3.60 -3.35
N LEU A 18 -0.16 -2.93 -4.07
CA LEU A 18 -0.26 -1.46 -4.08
C LEU A 18 -0.50 -0.93 -2.67
N ARG A 19 -1.45 -1.55 -1.95
CA ARG A 19 -1.75 -1.21 -0.56
C ARG A 19 -0.54 -1.46 0.34
N ALA A 20 0.13 -2.60 0.22
CA ALA A 20 1.32 -2.91 1.02
C ALA A 20 2.43 -1.87 0.80
N ASN A 21 2.72 -1.51 -0.45
CA ASN A 21 3.74 -0.50 -0.77
C ASN A 21 3.41 0.89 -0.24
N ARG A 22 2.14 1.32 -0.39
CA ARG A 22 1.70 2.61 0.13
C ARG A 22 1.73 2.62 1.66
N SER A 23 1.21 1.58 2.30
CA SER A 23 1.25 1.41 3.76
C SER A 23 2.68 1.43 4.29
N LEU A 24 3.60 0.69 3.67
CA LEU A 24 5.01 0.68 4.09
C LEU A 24 5.63 2.07 3.99
N ARG A 25 5.41 2.78 2.88
CA ARG A 25 5.94 4.14 2.69
C ARG A 25 5.40 5.10 3.75
N ASP A 26 4.08 5.16 3.91
CA ASP A 26 3.44 6.15 4.77
C ASP A 26 3.70 5.85 6.26
N ILE A 27 3.71 4.56 6.66
CA ILE A 27 4.12 4.14 8.01
C ILE A 27 5.58 4.50 8.27
N THR A 28 6.47 4.25 7.31
CA THR A 28 7.90 4.56 7.49
C THR A 28 8.13 6.07 7.64
N PHE A 29 7.45 6.89 6.84
CA PHE A 29 7.51 8.35 6.99
C PHE A 29 6.98 8.80 8.35
N ALA A 30 5.80 8.33 8.74
CA ALA A 30 5.22 8.65 10.05
C ALA A 30 6.14 8.24 11.20
N LEU A 31 6.70 7.03 11.14
CA LEU A 31 7.65 6.52 12.13
C LEU A 31 8.93 7.36 12.18
N SER A 32 9.47 7.77 11.03
CA SER A 32 10.68 8.59 10.98
C SER A 32 10.48 9.97 11.63
N ILE A 33 9.32 10.60 11.41
CA ILE A 33 8.96 11.88 12.03
C ILE A 33 8.85 11.72 13.54
N VAL A 34 8.17 10.66 13.99
CA VAL A 34 8.00 10.36 15.41
C VAL A 34 9.34 10.11 16.10
N LEU A 35 10.20 9.29 15.52
CA LEU A 35 11.52 9.01 16.08
C LEU A 35 12.41 10.26 16.11
N THR A 36 12.34 11.10 15.08
CA THR A 36 13.04 12.40 15.06
C THR A 36 12.55 13.30 16.18
N PHE A 37 11.24 13.34 16.42
CA PHE A 37 10.67 14.13 17.51
C PHE A 37 11.07 13.59 18.89
N LEU A 38 11.05 12.26 19.07
CA LEU A 38 11.45 11.61 20.33
C LEU A 38 12.94 11.80 20.65
N THR A 39 13.80 11.64 19.65
CA THR A 39 15.24 11.89 19.82
C THR A 39 15.51 13.34 20.18
N PHE A 40 14.79 14.29 19.57
CA PHE A 40 14.88 15.70 19.93
C PHE A 40 14.49 15.96 21.38
N ILE A 41 13.39 15.38 21.87
CA ILE A 41 12.97 15.49 23.28
C ILE A 41 14.04 14.88 24.21
N LYS A 42 14.59 13.71 23.87
CA LYS A 42 15.61 13.04 24.69
C LYS A 42 16.89 13.87 24.79
N VAL A 43 17.32 14.50 23.69
CA VAL A 43 18.47 15.41 23.67
C VAL A 43 18.18 16.67 24.50
N TRP A 44 16.96 17.19 24.44
CA TRP A 44 16.57 18.37 25.22
C TRP A 44 16.47 18.08 26.73
N ASP A 45 15.99 16.90 27.11
CA ASP A 45 15.93 16.45 28.51
C ASP A 45 17.34 16.37 29.15
N LEU A 46 18.37 16.13 28.34
CA LEU A 46 19.77 16.17 28.78
C LEU A 46 20.23 17.59 29.17
N ILE A 47 19.64 18.62 28.57
CA ILE A 47 19.98 20.04 28.81
C ILE A 47 19.13 20.62 29.95
N SER A 48 17.86 20.20 30.06
CA SER A 48 16.95 20.63 31.12
C SER A 48 16.07 19.45 31.55
N PRO A 49 16.24 18.90 32.77
CA PRO A 49 15.53 17.70 33.20
C PRO A 49 14.03 17.98 33.34
N PHE A 50 13.23 17.36 32.48
CA PHE A 50 11.80 17.32 32.61
C PHE A 50 11.37 16.24 33.61
N LYS A 51 10.21 16.45 34.26
CA LYS A 51 9.61 15.40 35.10
C LYS A 51 9.35 14.16 34.26
N THR A 52 9.77 12.98 34.74
CA THR A 52 9.62 11.67 34.07
C THR A 52 8.18 11.35 33.66
N ALA A 53 7.19 11.92 34.36
CA ALA A 53 5.77 11.80 34.03
C ALA A 53 5.43 12.43 32.67
N THR A 54 6.04 13.57 32.34
CA THR A 54 5.81 14.29 31.08
C THR A 54 6.30 13.48 29.89
N ILE A 55 7.48 12.85 30.01
CA ILE A 55 8.07 12.01 28.95
C ILE A 55 7.17 10.80 28.65
N ARG A 56 6.67 10.11 29.67
CA ARG A 56 5.75 8.96 29.48
C ARG A 56 4.45 9.37 28.80
N PHE A 57 3.90 10.54 29.15
CA PHE A 57 2.66 11.04 28.56
C PHE A 57 2.82 11.33 27.06
N PHE A 58 3.93 11.97 26.68
CA PHE A 58 4.25 12.24 25.28
C PHE A 58 4.50 10.95 24.48
N LEU A 59 5.26 10.00 25.06
CA LEU A 59 5.51 8.72 24.40
C LEU A 59 4.22 7.94 24.17
N GLY A 60 3.34 7.88 25.17
CA GLY A 60 2.04 7.23 25.07
C GLY A 60 1.13 7.88 24.01
N SER A 61 1.08 9.21 23.98
CA SER A 61 0.33 9.96 22.96
C SER A 61 0.84 9.67 21.54
N CYS A 62 2.16 9.58 21.38
CA CYS A 62 2.78 9.33 20.09
C CYS A 62 2.45 7.93 19.54
N VAL A 63 2.51 6.89 20.40
CA VAL A 63 2.12 5.52 20.04
C VAL A 63 0.65 5.46 19.64
N LEU A 64 -0.23 6.12 20.39
CA LEU A 64 -1.66 6.20 20.08
C LEU A 64 -1.92 6.88 18.72
N PHE A 65 -1.21 7.97 18.41
CA PHE A 65 -1.36 8.68 17.15
C PHE A 65 -0.89 7.83 15.95
N LEU A 66 0.26 7.16 16.08
CA LEU A 66 0.75 6.22 15.07
C LEU A 66 -0.23 5.06 14.84
N PHE A 67 -0.80 4.51 15.91
CA PHE A 67 -1.76 3.43 15.83
C PHE A 67 -3.05 3.89 15.12
N GLY A 68 -3.60 5.05 15.49
CA GLY A 68 -4.77 5.63 14.85
C GLY A 68 -4.53 5.93 13.36
N TYR A 69 -3.37 6.48 13.02
CA TYR A 69 -2.99 6.77 11.64
C TYR A 69 -2.85 5.49 10.80
N ALA A 70 -2.20 4.44 11.36
CA ALA A 70 -2.09 3.15 10.69
C ALA A 70 -3.48 2.53 10.42
N VAL A 71 -4.40 2.59 11.38
CA VAL A 71 -5.78 2.11 11.21
C VAL A 71 -6.53 2.92 10.15
N TRP A 72 -6.37 4.25 10.12
CA TRP A 72 -6.98 5.10 9.09
C TRP A 72 -6.46 4.76 7.69
N LEU A 73 -5.16 4.53 7.56
CA LEU A 73 -4.54 4.15 6.30
C LEU A 73 -5.03 2.77 5.82
N LEU A 74 -5.16 1.81 6.73
CA LEU A 74 -5.71 0.47 6.45
C LEU A 74 -7.19 0.53 6.01
N ARG A 75 -7.93 1.56 6.42
CA ARG A 75 -9.34 1.78 6.04
C ARG A 75 -9.49 2.42 4.65
N LYS A 76 -8.46 3.06 4.11
CA LYS A 76 -8.50 3.69 2.78
C LYS A 76 -8.44 2.59 1.70
N LYS A 77 -9.61 2.07 1.32
CA LYS A 77 -9.75 1.07 0.24
C LYS A 77 -9.51 1.75 -1.11
N GLU A 78 -8.48 1.33 -1.85
CA GLU A 78 -8.45 1.56 -3.30
C GLU A 78 -9.43 0.60 -3.96
N THR A 79 -10.14 1.09 -4.97
CA THR A 79 -11.12 0.28 -5.68
C THR A 79 -10.43 -0.60 -6.72
N LEU A 80 -10.99 -1.77 -7.02
CA LEU A 80 -10.48 -2.66 -8.08
C LEU A 80 -10.39 -1.96 -9.45
N ASP A 81 -11.23 -0.95 -9.68
CA ASP A 81 -11.17 -0.08 -10.87
C ASP A 81 -9.84 0.69 -10.95
N GLN A 82 -9.32 1.20 -9.83
CA GLN A 82 -8.02 1.87 -9.79
C GLN A 82 -6.87 0.89 -10.02
N ALA A 83 -6.98 -0.32 -9.48
CA ALA A 83 -6.00 -1.38 -9.73
C ALA A 83 -5.96 -1.75 -11.23
N ALA A 84 -7.12 -1.90 -11.88
CA ALA A 84 -7.21 -2.18 -13.31
C ALA A 84 -6.61 -1.05 -14.17
N ALA A 85 -6.95 0.20 -13.87
CA ALA A 85 -6.36 1.36 -14.57
C ALA A 85 -4.84 1.44 -14.37
N SER A 86 -4.35 1.15 -13.16
CA SER A 86 -2.91 1.22 -12.86
C SER A 86 -2.09 0.17 -13.61
N ILE A 87 -2.60 -1.06 -13.74
CA ILE A 87 -1.89 -2.12 -14.47
C ILE A 87 -1.90 -1.85 -15.97
N ASP A 88 -3.02 -1.36 -16.53
CA ASP A 88 -3.11 -1.03 -17.94
C ASP A 88 -2.12 0.09 -18.32
N GLN A 89 -1.94 1.09 -17.45
CA GLN A 89 -0.93 2.14 -17.63
C GLN A 89 0.50 1.60 -17.50
N THR A 90 0.77 0.79 -16.47
CA THR A 90 2.13 0.32 -16.17
C THR A 90 2.63 -0.69 -17.21
N ALA A 91 1.75 -1.58 -17.67
CA ALA A 91 2.06 -2.60 -18.67
C ALA A 91 1.71 -2.19 -20.11
N ARG A 92 1.25 -0.95 -20.34
CA ARG A 92 0.81 -0.41 -21.64
C ARG A 92 -0.20 -1.30 -22.37
N LEU A 93 -1.21 -1.77 -21.63
CA LEU A 93 -2.22 -2.70 -22.14
C LEU A 93 -3.43 -2.00 -22.79
N ASN A 94 -3.38 -0.67 -22.97
CA ASN A 94 -4.43 0.13 -23.63
C ASN A 94 -5.84 -0.16 -23.08
N ASP A 95 -5.99 -0.15 -21.75
CA ASP A 95 -7.26 -0.38 -21.05
C ASP A 95 -7.87 -1.80 -21.22
N GLU A 96 -7.10 -2.81 -21.66
CA GLU A 96 -7.58 -4.20 -21.85
C GLU A 96 -8.15 -4.81 -20.56
N ILE A 97 -7.44 -4.68 -19.42
CA ILE A 97 -7.87 -5.26 -18.14
C ILE A 97 -9.04 -4.49 -17.54
N LYS A 98 -9.01 -3.16 -17.62
CA LYS A 98 -10.10 -2.27 -17.18
C LYS A 98 -11.39 -2.53 -17.95
N THR A 99 -11.29 -2.71 -19.27
CA THR A 99 -12.45 -3.01 -20.13
C THR A 99 -13.02 -4.39 -19.81
N ALA A 100 -12.17 -5.41 -19.67
CA ALA A 100 -12.61 -6.74 -19.28
C ALA A 100 -13.26 -6.74 -17.89
N PHE A 101 -12.70 -6.00 -16.92
CA PHE A 101 -13.30 -5.85 -15.59
C PHE A 101 -14.66 -5.14 -15.63
N TRP A 102 -14.81 -4.14 -16.49
CA TRP A 102 -16.10 -3.47 -16.68
C TRP A 102 -17.17 -4.43 -17.20
N PHE A 103 -16.84 -5.32 -18.16
CA PHE A 103 -17.74 -6.36 -18.66
C PHE A 103 -18.06 -7.44 -17.62
N ILE A 104 -17.13 -7.76 -16.71
CA ILE A 104 -17.40 -8.67 -15.59
C ILE A 104 -18.42 -8.03 -14.62
N ARG A 105 -18.34 -6.72 -14.35
CA ARG A 105 -19.32 -5.99 -13.52
C ARG A 105 -20.64 -5.74 -14.23
N ASN A 106 -20.63 -5.62 -15.55
CA ASN A 106 -21.81 -5.34 -16.37
C ASN A 106 -21.96 -6.45 -17.42
N PRO A 107 -22.53 -7.61 -17.03
CA PRO A 107 -22.61 -8.77 -17.90
C PRO A 107 -23.40 -8.42 -19.17
N HIS A 108 -22.76 -8.59 -20.32
CA HIS A 108 -23.40 -8.42 -21.61
C HIS A 108 -23.22 -9.70 -22.42
N PRO A 109 -24.31 -10.46 -22.70
CA PRO A 109 -24.19 -11.74 -23.39
C PRO A 109 -23.76 -11.50 -24.84
N SER A 110 -22.51 -11.83 -25.16
CA SER A 110 -21.94 -11.73 -26.49
C SER A 110 -20.66 -12.56 -26.58
N LYS A 111 -20.55 -13.37 -27.64
CA LYS A 111 -19.33 -14.14 -27.94
C LYS A 111 -18.09 -13.25 -28.08
N TRP A 112 -18.28 -11.99 -28.47
CA TRP A 112 -17.19 -11.01 -28.54
C TRP A 112 -16.75 -10.58 -27.15
N VAL A 113 -17.69 -10.37 -26.21
CA VAL A 113 -17.36 -10.04 -24.81
C VAL A 113 -16.61 -11.18 -24.14
N ASP A 114 -17.05 -12.42 -24.34
CA ASP A 114 -16.37 -13.61 -23.80
C ASP A 114 -14.93 -13.72 -24.30
N ARG A 115 -14.69 -13.46 -25.60
CA ARG A 115 -13.35 -13.41 -26.20
C ARG A 115 -12.47 -12.31 -25.59
N GLN A 116 -13.03 -11.13 -25.30
CA GLN A 116 -12.29 -10.03 -24.67
C GLN A 116 -11.88 -10.39 -23.23
N ILE A 117 -12.79 -10.99 -22.46
CA ILE A 117 -12.50 -11.46 -21.09
C ILE A 117 -11.43 -12.56 -21.11
N GLN A 118 -11.56 -13.53 -22.01
CA GLN A 118 -10.57 -14.61 -22.17
C GLN A 118 -9.19 -14.08 -22.56
N ARG A 119 -9.14 -13.12 -23.49
CA ARG A 119 -7.89 -12.46 -23.89
C ARG A 119 -7.25 -11.75 -22.70
N ALA A 120 -8.01 -10.93 -21.97
CA ALA A 120 -7.53 -10.23 -20.80
C ALA A 120 -7.04 -11.18 -19.70
N ALA A 121 -7.71 -12.31 -19.48
CA ALA A 121 -7.27 -13.35 -18.55
C ALA A 121 -5.93 -13.96 -18.98
N SER A 122 -5.76 -14.23 -20.27
CA SER A 122 -4.49 -14.74 -20.82
C SER A 122 -3.34 -13.73 -20.71
N THR A 123 -3.64 -12.44 -20.90
CA THR A 123 -2.68 -11.34 -20.72
C THR A 123 -2.28 -11.20 -19.24
N ALA A 124 -3.26 -11.19 -18.33
CA ALA A 124 -3.04 -11.13 -16.90
C ALA A 124 -2.17 -12.30 -16.40
N ALA A 125 -2.39 -13.52 -16.92
CA ALA A 125 -1.61 -14.70 -16.56
C ALA A 125 -0.14 -14.63 -17.01
N ARG A 126 0.18 -13.83 -18.05
CA ARG A 126 1.54 -13.63 -18.55
C ARG A 126 2.29 -12.52 -17.82
N ILE A 127 1.60 -11.67 -17.08
CA ILE A 127 2.22 -10.55 -16.36
C ILE A 127 2.81 -11.04 -15.06
N ASP A 128 4.12 -10.88 -14.92
CA ASP A 128 4.79 -11.11 -13.65
C ASP A 128 4.57 -9.92 -12.69
N LEU A 129 3.62 -10.11 -11.78
CA LEU A 129 3.27 -9.15 -10.74
C LEU A 129 4.43 -8.78 -9.83
N THR A 130 5.40 -9.68 -9.63
CA THR A 130 6.54 -9.42 -8.74
C THR A 130 7.50 -8.40 -9.33
N ARG A 131 7.62 -8.41 -10.66
CA ARG A 131 8.46 -7.49 -11.41
C ARG A 131 7.80 -6.14 -11.64
N VAL A 132 6.49 -6.14 -11.92
CA VAL A 132 5.73 -4.90 -12.18
C VAL A 132 5.42 -4.15 -10.88
N TYR A 133 5.09 -4.87 -9.80
CA TYR A 133 4.83 -4.31 -8.48
C TYR A 133 5.72 -4.97 -7.41
N PRO A 134 7.02 -4.63 -7.39
CA PRO A 134 7.93 -5.10 -6.35
C PRO A 134 7.54 -4.48 -5.01
N ILE A 135 7.69 -5.25 -3.93
CA ILE A 135 7.55 -4.70 -2.57
C ILE A 135 8.83 -3.93 -2.26
N VAL A 136 8.74 -2.60 -2.19
CA VAL A 136 9.92 -1.75 -1.95
C VAL A 136 9.92 -1.29 -0.51
N ILE A 137 10.97 -1.68 0.22
CA ILE A 137 11.21 -1.19 1.57
C ILE A 137 11.73 0.27 1.47
N PRO A 138 11.03 1.26 2.03
CA PRO A 138 11.44 2.66 1.92
C PRO A 138 12.78 2.90 2.64
N ARG A 139 13.69 3.67 2.04
CA ARG A 139 15.02 3.96 2.64
C ARG A 139 14.97 4.57 4.04
N ALA A 140 13.91 5.32 4.34
CA ALA A 140 13.68 5.90 5.66
C ALA A 140 13.51 4.85 6.78
N SER A 141 13.25 3.58 6.44
CA SER A 141 13.18 2.48 7.41
C SER A 141 14.54 2.18 8.02
N TYR A 142 15.63 2.32 7.26
CA TYR A 142 16.99 2.21 7.79
C TYR A 142 17.28 3.30 8.83
N GLY A 143 16.86 4.54 8.55
CA GLY A 143 16.97 5.65 9.50
C GLY A 143 16.18 5.41 10.79
N ALA A 144 14.95 4.90 10.66
CA ALA A 144 14.13 4.54 11.82
C ALA A 144 14.79 3.44 12.68
N VAL A 145 15.34 2.38 12.06
CA VAL A 145 16.06 1.31 12.78
C VAL A 145 17.27 1.87 13.53
N THR A 146 18.06 2.75 12.90
CA THR A 146 19.20 3.38 13.56
C THR A 146 18.77 4.26 14.72
N MET A 147 17.66 5.00 14.60
CA MET A 147 17.14 5.81 15.69
C MET A 147 16.65 4.95 16.86
N THR A 148 15.98 3.82 16.61
CA THR A 148 15.58 2.90 17.70
C THR A 148 16.75 2.24 18.41
N LEU A 149 17.91 2.09 17.76
CA LEU A 149 19.14 1.60 18.40
C LEU A 149 19.82 2.64 19.30
N VAL A 150 19.58 3.92 19.05
CA VAL A 150 20.18 5.05 19.78
C VAL A 150 19.27 5.55 20.92
N LEU A 151 17.97 5.30 20.82
CA LEU A 151 16.95 5.65 21.81
C LEU A 151 16.95 4.68 23.00
#